data_AF-A0A3B8S135-F1
#
_entry.id   AF-A0A3B8S135-F1
#
_cell.length_a   1.000
_cell.length_b   1.000
_cell.length_c   1.000
_cell.angle_alpha   90.00
_cell.angle_beta   90.00
_cell.angle_gamma   90.00
#
_symmetry.space_group_name_H-M   'P 1'
#
loop_
_entity.id
_entity.type
_entity.pdbx_description
1 polymer ?
#
loop_
_entity_poly.entity_id
_entity_poly.type
_entity_poly.pdbx_seq_one_letter_code
_entity_poly.pdbx_strand_id
1 'polypeptide(L)'
;VEIEYFEHSKEINKLKQLVVEKGNPELINDSPETAPSKRIIKLIPEYECNKVSVGASIVGLIGIDFLKGACKLFNDWITKL
;
A
#
# COMPACT_ATOMS: atom_id res chain seq x y z
N VAL A 1 13.21 9.73 8.93
CA VAL A 1 11.94 9.30 8.32
C VAL A 1 10.85 9.91 9.17
N GLU A 2 10.12 10.90 8.64
CA GLU A 2 8.91 11.38 9.32
C GLU A 2 7.92 10.23 9.35
N ILE A 3 7.53 9.83 10.56
CA ILE A 3 6.54 8.79 10.77
C ILE A 3 5.17 9.46 10.62
N GLU A 4 4.61 9.40 9.42
CA GLU A 4 3.25 9.88 9.17
C GLU A 4 2.19 8.91 9.75
N TYR A 5 1.04 9.46 10.15
CA TYR A 5 -0.11 8.70 10.66
C TYR A 5 0.13 7.95 11.99
N PHE A 6 0.97 8.50 12.88
CA PHE A 6 1.31 7.88 14.17
C PHE A 6 0.09 7.61 15.09
N GLU A 7 -0.95 8.44 15.01
CA GLU A 7 -2.22 8.25 15.75
C GLU A 7 -3.13 7.16 15.16
N HIS A 8 -2.84 6.64 13.97
CA HIS A 8 -3.69 5.68 13.25
C HIS A 8 -3.18 4.22 13.36
N SER A 9 -2.50 3.90 14.47
CA SER A 9 -1.93 2.57 14.70
C SER A 9 -2.96 1.43 14.56
N LYS A 10 -4.22 1.67 14.97
CA LYS A 10 -5.31 0.69 14.86
C LYS A 10 -5.72 0.44 13.41
N GLU A 11 -5.87 1.50 12.63
CA GLU A 11 -6.22 1.48 11.20
C GLU A 11 -5.11 0.82 10.39
N ILE A 12 -3.85 1.17 10.68
CA ILE A 12 -2.67 0.57 10.07
C ILE A 12 -2.61 -0.93 10.37
N ASN A 13 -2.89 -1.35 11.61
CA ASN A 13 -2.92 -2.77 11.97
C ASN A 13 -4.02 -3.54 11.22
N LYS A 14 -5.20 -2.93 11.02
CA LYS A 14 -6.27 -3.54 10.18
C LYS A 14 -5.80 -3.73 8.74
N LEU A 15 -5.11 -2.74 8.16
CA LEU A 15 -4.57 -2.84 6.80
C LEU A 15 -3.51 -3.95 6.70
N LYS A 16 -2.61 -4.04 7.69
CA LYS A 16 -1.61 -5.12 7.76
C LYS A 16 -2.27 -6.49 7.85
N GLN A 17 -3.26 -6.66 8.72
CA GLN A 17 -4.00 -7.91 8.87
C GLN A 17 -4.67 -8.31 7.55
N LEU A 18 -5.28 -7.35 6.84
CA LEU A 18 -5.91 -7.58 5.55
C LEU A 18 -4.92 -8.05 4.47
N VAL A 19 -3.68 -7.54 4.45
CA VAL A 19 -2.61 -8.05 3.57
C VAL A 19 -2.22 -9.48 3.94
N VAL A 20 -2.12 -9.80 5.22
CA VAL A 20 -1.82 -11.16 5.69
C VAL A 20 -2.94 -12.13 5.31
N GLU A 21 -4.21 -11.76 5.51
CA GLU A 21 -5.37 -12.59 5.17
C GLU A 21 -5.47 -12.88 3.67
N LYS A 22 -5.14 -11.89 2.83
CA LYS A 22 -5.14 -12.05 1.37
C LYS A 22 -3.87 -12.71 0.83
N GLY A 23 -2.81 -12.81 1.64
CA GLY A 23 -1.53 -13.39 1.28
C GLY A 23 -0.69 -12.59 0.27
N ASN A 24 -1.28 -11.66 -0.47
CA ASN A 24 -0.58 -10.80 -1.42
C ASN A 24 -1.26 -9.41 -1.50
N PRO A 25 -0.50 -8.30 -1.42
CA PRO A 25 -1.02 -6.94 -1.64
C PRO A 25 -1.72 -6.75 -2.99
N GLU A 26 -1.33 -7.48 -4.03
CA GLU A 26 -1.92 -7.41 -5.38
C GLU A 26 -3.36 -7.95 -5.41
N LEU A 27 -3.69 -8.91 -4.53
CA LEU A 27 -5.02 -9.55 -4.46
C LEU A 27 -6.06 -8.70 -3.72
N ILE A 28 -5.69 -7.50 -3.28
CA ILE A 28 -6.59 -6.57 -2.61
C ILE A 28 -7.27 -5.64 -3.63
N ASN A 29 -6.79 -5.57 -4.87
CA ASN A 29 -7.31 -4.72 -5.93
C ASN A 29 -8.50 -5.36 -6.68
N ASP A 30 -9.54 -5.76 -5.94
CA ASP A 30 -10.68 -6.53 -6.48
C ASP A 30 -11.68 -5.65 -7.28
N SER A 31 -11.90 -4.38 -6.90
CA SER A 31 -12.85 -3.50 -7.58
C SER A 31 -12.53 -2.01 -7.41
N PRO A 32 -13.10 -1.09 -8.22
CA PRO A 32 -12.86 0.34 -8.10
C PRO A 32 -13.24 0.92 -6.72
N GLU A 33 -14.33 0.41 -6.14
CA GLU A 33 -14.80 0.80 -4.81
C GLU A 33 -13.98 0.16 -3.68
N THR A 34 -13.37 -0.98 -3.98
CA THR A 34 -12.47 -1.71 -3.08
C THR A 34 -11.04 -1.70 -3.61
N ALA A 35 -10.58 -0.54 -4.09
CA ALA A 35 -9.17 -0.37 -4.42
C ALA A 35 -8.35 -0.19 -3.14
N PRO A 36 -7.04 -0.54 -3.13
CA PRO A 36 -6.18 -0.32 -1.97
C PRO A 36 -6.23 1.12 -1.45
N SER A 37 -6.19 2.12 -2.35
CA SER A 37 -6.29 3.53 -1.92
C SER A 37 -7.64 3.88 -1.32
N LYS A 38 -8.75 3.29 -1.79
CA LYS A 38 -10.08 3.55 -1.23
C LYS A 38 -10.25 2.90 0.15
N ARG A 39 -9.63 1.75 0.40
CA ARG A 39 -9.56 1.15 1.75
C ARG A 39 -8.76 2.01 2.71
N ILE A 40 -7.62 2.54 2.28
CA ILE A 40 -6.80 3.44 3.11
C ILE A 40 -7.59 4.70 3.42
N ILE A 41 -8.21 5.37 2.43
CA ILE A 41 -9.03 6.58 2.63
C ILE A 41 -10.20 6.32 3.59
N LYS A 42 -10.84 5.15 3.50
CA LYS A 42 -11.96 4.79 4.40
C LYS A 42 -11.53 4.67 5.87
N LEU A 43 -10.29 4.25 6.12
CA LEU A 43 -9.76 4.11 7.48
C LEU A 43 -9.05 5.38 7.95
N ILE A 44 -8.35 6.06 7.04
CA ILE A 44 -7.53 7.24 7.25
C ILE A 44 -7.94 8.28 6.19
N PRO A 45 -8.95 9.13 6.46
CA PRO A 45 -9.45 10.12 5.50
C PRO A 45 -8.36 11.11 5.04
N GLU A 46 -7.44 11.45 5.95
CA GLU A 46 -6.32 12.36 5.69
C GLU A 46 -5.36 11.89 4.59
N TYR A 47 -5.36 10.58 4.29
CA TYR A 47 -4.57 10.02 3.19
C TYR A 47 -5.04 10.49 1.82
N GLU A 48 -6.31 10.91 1.66
CA GLU A 48 -6.85 11.29 0.34
C GLU A 48 -6.07 12.45 -0.30
N CYS A 49 -5.79 13.51 0.47
CA CYS A 49 -5.04 14.68 0.00
C CYS A 49 -3.54 14.42 -0.13
N ASN A 50 -3.01 13.44 0.60
CA ASN A 50 -1.56 13.19 0.71
C ASN A 50 -1.07 11.97 -0.11
N LYS A 51 -1.99 11.21 -0.72
CA LYS A 51 -1.71 9.96 -1.45
C LYS A 51 -0.52 10.03 -2.40
N VAL A 52 -0.41 11.10 -3.19
CA VAL A 52 0.65 11.24 -4.21
C VAL A 52 2.01 11.44 -3.55
N SER A 53 2.09 12.37 -2.58
CA SER A 53 3.33 12.70 -1.87
C SER A 53 3.82 11.51 -1.05
N VAL A 54 2.93 10.92 -0.24
CA VAL A 54 3.25 9.79 0.64
C VAL A 54 3.66 8.57 -0.18
N GLY A 55 2.96 8.29 -1.28
CA GLY A 55 3.30 7.18 -2.17
C GLY A 55 4.73 7.30 -2.71
N ALA A 56 5.11 8.47 -3.22
CA ALA A 56 6.45 8.71 -3.74
C ALA A 56 7.53 8.58 -2.66
N SER A 57 7.31 9.20 -1.49
CA SER A 57 8.24 9.15 -0.36
C SER A 57 8.45 7.71 0.15
N ILE A 58 7.36 6.94 0.30
CA ILE A 58 7.43 5.56 0.78
C ILE A 58 8.15 4.65 -0.22
N VAL A 59 7.86 4.78 -1.52
CA VAL A 59 8.57 4.01 -2.56
C VAL A 59 10.06 4.32 -2.56
N GLY A 60 10.43 5.59 -2.39
CA GLY A 60 11.84 6.00 -2.25
C GLY A 60 12.52 5.42 -1.01
N LEU A 61 11.78 5.19 0.07
CA LEU A 61 12.31 4.64 1.32
C LEU A 61 12.45 3.10 1.30
N ILE A 62 11.43 2.38 0.80
CA ILE A 62 11.44 0.91 0.79
C ILE A 62 12.25 0.34 -0.38
N GLY A 63 12.40 1.12 -1.45
CA GLY A 63 13.11 0.72 -2.66
C GLY A 63 12.34 -0.26 -3.54
N ILE A 64 12.82 -0.41 -4.77
CA ILE A 64 12.17 -1.24 -5.79
C ILE A 64 12.30 -2.75 -5.51
N ASP A 65 13.40 -3.18 -4.87
CA ASP A 65 13.61 -4.60 -4.55
C ASP A 65 12.56 -5.12 -3.57
N PHE A 66 12.18 -4.30 -2.59
CA PHE A 66 11.09 -4.64 -1.68
C PHE A 66 9.75 -4.78 -2.42
N LEU A 67 9.44 -3.85 -3.33
CA LEU A 67 8.23 -3.92 -4.15
C LEU A 67 8.19 -5.17 -5.03
N LYS A 68 9.32 -5.54 -5.63
CA LYS A 68 9.44 -6.76 -6.45
C LYS A 68 9.25 -8.03 -5.62
N GLY A 69 9.71 -8.05 -4.38
CA GLY A 69 9.52 -9.18 -3.47
C GLY A 69 8.08 -9.32 -2.98
N ALA A 70 7.39 -8.20 -2.74
CA ALA A 70 6.02 -8.19 -2.23
C ALA A 70 4.95 -8.40 -3.33
N CYS A 71 5.22 -7.91 -4.55
CA CYS A 71 4.29 -7.91 -5.67
C CYS A 71 4.86 -8.73 -6.83
N LYS A 72 4.40 -9.98 -6.98
CA LYS A 72 4.94 -10.91 -7.97
C LYS A 72 4.56 -10.52 -9.39
N LEU A 73 3.34 -10.03 -9.64
CA LEU A 73 2.94 -9.59 -10.98
C LEU A 73 3.74 -8.37 -11.42
N PHE A 74 3.98 -7.43 -10.49
CA PHE A 74 4.86 -6.29 -10.75
C PHE A 74 6.29 -6.72 -11.12
N ASN A 75 6.88 -7.66 -10.37
CA ASN A 75 8.19 -8.21 -10.70
C ASN A 75 8.20 -8.93 -12.06
N ASP A 76 7.19 -9.76 -12.33
CA ASP A 76 7.06 -10.47 -13.60
C ASP A 76 6.88 -9.50 -14.77
N TRP A 77 6.27 -8.33 -14.57
CA TRP A 77 6.16 -7.28 -15.58
C TRP A 77 7.51 -6.60 -15.84
N ILE A 78 8.20 -6.15 -14.79
CA ILE A 78 9.50 -5.46 -14.91
C ILE A 78 10.57 -6.35 -15.54
N THR A 79 10.57 -7.65 -15.24
CA THR A 79 11.55 -8.60 -15.78
C THR A 79 11.30 -8.99 -17.25
N LYS A 80 10.12 -8.67 -17.79
CA LYS A 80 9.76 -8.92 -19.19
C LYS A 80 9.97 -7.71 -20.10
N LEU A 81 10.26 -6.54 -19.53
CA LEU A 81 10.66 -5.33 -20.26
C LEU A 81 12.16 -5.39 -20.59
#